data_AF-A0AAE1TR63-F1
#
_entry.id   AF-A0AAE1TR63-F1
#
_cell.length_a   1.000
_cell.length_b   1.000
_cell.length_c   1.000
_cell.angle_alpha   90.00
_cell.angle_beta   90.00
_cell.angle_gamma   90.00
#
_symmetry.space_group_name_H-M   'P 1'
#
loop_
_entity.id
_entity.type
_entity.pdbx_description
1 polymer ?
#
loop_
_entity_poly.entity_id
_entity_poly.type
_entity_poly.pdbx_seq_one_letter_code
_entity_poly.pdbx_strand_id
1 'polypeptide(L)'
;MKAFQGENTDPTKLLADLSNLIISTSKRVIIPTARVDPLTSDISSYIDPRAHLGYEFEKMCFSSNVPQEQKRYLRERCIACVTRLSNELRSRLPENFKILKKMSLFAVDECLRVVKEPIVEIAELLGYDPEQIDRIDN
;
A
#
# COMPACT_ATOMS: atom_id res chain seq x y z
N MET A 1 -1.13 -14.16 18.05
CA MET A 1 -1.35 -14.85 16.76
C MET A 1 -2.69 -15.60 16.75
N LYS A 2 -3.83 -14.93 16.97
CA LYS A 2 -5.18 -15.53 16.86
C LYS A 2 -6.10 -14.82 15.86
N ALA A 3 -5.68 -13.68 15.30
CA ALA A 3 -6.43 -12.97 14.26
C ALA A 3 -6.37 -13.64 12.87
N PHE A 4 -5.63 -14.75 12.73
CA PHE A 4 -5.45 -15.49 11.48
C PHE A 4 -6.29 -16.78 11.41
N GLN A 5 -7.15 -17.06 12.39
CA GLN A 5 -7.99 -18.27 12.47
C GLN A 5 -9.49 -17.95 12.32
N GLY A 6 -9.85 -16.99 11.47
CA GLY A 6 -11.25 -16.86 11.04
C GLY A 6 -11.51 -17.84 9.91
N GLU A 7 -12.41 -18.81 10.13
CA GLU A 7 -12.77 -19.89 9.18
C GLU A 7 -13.29 -19.41 7.81
N ASN A 8 -13.49 -18.09 7.63
CA ASN A 8 -14.06 -17.51 6.41
C ASN A 8 -13.38 -16.18 6.02
N THR A 9 -12.10 -16.01 6.36
CA THR A 9 -11.36 -14.77 6.04
C THR A 9 -10.70 -14.92 4.68
N ASP A 10 -11.18 -14.17 3.68
CA ASP A 10 -10.51 -14.10 2.37
C ASP A 10 -9.09 -13.56 2.55
N PRO A 11 -8.03 -14.38 2.33
CA PRO A 11 -6.66 -13.96 2.53
C PRO A 11 -6.23 -12.84 1.57
N THR A 12 -6.92 -12.69 0.42
CA THR A 12 -6.67 -11.60 -0.53
C THR A 12 -7.15 -10.25 0.00
N LYS A 13 -8.21 -10.25 0.82
CA LYS A 13 -8.74 -9.04 1.46
C LYS A 13 -7.77 -8.45 2.47
N LEU A 14 -7.15 -9.29 3.30
CA LEU A 14 -6.13 -8.82 4.25
C LEU A 14 -4.92 -8.22 3.52
N LEU A 15 -4.50 -8.84 2.42
CA LEU A 15 -3.41 -8.32 1.60
C LEU A 15 -3.77 -6.96 0.96
N ALA A 16 -5.01 -6.81 0.48
CA ALA A 16 -5.53 -5.55 -0.04
C ALA A 16 -5.55 -4.47 1.05
N ASP A 17 -6.06 -4.78 2.24
CA ASP A 17 -6.12 -3.85 3.36
C ASP A 17 -4.73 -3.39 3.81
N LEU A 18 -3.76 -4.33 3.91
CA LEU A 18 -2.39 -4.00 4.24
C LEU A 18 -1.74 -3.13 3.17
N SER A 19 -1.96 -3.45 1.89
CA SER A 19 -1.45 -2.65 0.76
C SER A 19 -2.01 -1.22 0.80
N ASN A 20 -3.31 -1.08 1.04
CA ASN A 20 -3.98 0.21 1.19
C ASN A 20 -3.46 1.00 2.39
N LEU A 21 -3.20 0.31 3.51
CA LEU A 21 -2.61 0.93 4.70
C LEU A 21 -1.20 1.47 4.42
N ILE A 22 -0.35 0.69 3.74
CA ILE A 22 1.00 1.13 3.37
C ILE A 22 0.93 2.35 2.44
N ILE A 23 0.10 2.28 1.40
CA ILE A 23 -0.05 3.37 0.43
C ILE A 23 -0.56 4.63 1.12
N SER A 24 -1.64 4.53 1.91
CA SER A 24 -2.25 5.68 2.58
C SER A 24 -1.32 6.31 3.63
N THR A 25 -0.57 5.49 4.37
CA THR A 25 0.41 5.97 5.36
C THR A 25 1.58 6.68 4.68
N SER A 26 2.12 6.08 3.61
CA SER A 26 3.24 6.64 2.86
C SER A 26 2.87 7.95 2.16
N LYS A 27 1.67 8.03 1.56
CA LYS A 27 1.18 9.23 0.86
C LYS A 27 0.99 10.45 1.76
N ARG A 28 0.96 10.30 3.09
CA ARG A 28 0.91 11.44 4.02
C ARG A 28 2.21 12.22 4.10
N VAL A 29 3.33 11.59 3.76
CA VAL A 29 4.68 12.18 3.88
C VAL A 29 5.40 12.31 2.54
N ILE A 30 4.94 11.61 1.51
CA ILE A 30 5.48 11.72 0.15
C ILE A 30 4.98 12.99 -0.53
N ILE A 31 5.83 13.60 -1.35
CA ILE A 31 5.47 14.74 -2.20
C ILE A 31 4.30 14.34 -3.13
N PRO A 32 3.18 15.08 -3.16
CA PRO A 32 1.99 14.70 -3.94
C PRO A 32 2.23 14.47 -5.43
N THR A 33 3.25 15.11 -6.01
CA THR A 33 3.61 15.00 -7.43
C THR A 33 4.58 13.84 -7.72
N ALA A 34 5.11 13.17 -6.70
CA ALA A 34 6.01 12.04 -6.89
C ALA A 34 5.24 10.82 -7.44
N ARG A 35 5.71 10.31 -8.58
CA ARG A 35 5.21 9.07 -9.18
C ARG A 35 6.01 7.87 -8.65
N VAL A 36 5.86 7.59 -7.36
CA VAL A 36 6.51 6.46 -6.68
C VAL A 36 5.45 5.50 -6.16
N ASP A 37 5.66 4.20 -6.35
CA ASP A 37 4.83 3.16 -5.74
C ASP A 37 5.44 2.75 -4.38
N PRO A 38 4.77 3.07 -3.25
CA PRO A 38 5.29 2.78 -1.91
C PRO A 38 5.41 1.28 -1.61
N LEU A 39 4.74 0.42 -2.37
CA LEU A 39 4.81 -1.04 -2.16
C LEU A 39 6.12 -1.63 -2.70
N THR A 40 6.70 -1.00 -3.73
CA THR A 40 7.84 -1.54 -4.48
C THR A 40 9.10 -0.71 -4.36
N SER A 41 8.98 0.59 -4.09
CA SER A 41 10.09 1.54 -4.11
C SER A 41 10.37 2.12 -2.74
N ASP A 42 11.64 2.41 -2.45
CA ASP A 42 11.99 3.16 -1.25
C ASP A 42 11.45 4.60 -1.37
N ILE A 43 10.68 5.01 -0.36
CA ILE A 43 10.00 6.31 -0.33
C ILE A 43 10.90 7.41 0.23
N SER A 44 12.05 7.07 0.81
CA SER A 44 12.93 7.99 1.55
C SER A 44 13.36 9.21 0.71
N SER A 45 13.60 9.01 -0.58
CA SER A 45 14.00 10.07 -1.53
C SER A 45 12.86 10.99 -1.96
N TYR A 46 11.61 10.67 -1.62
CA TYR A 46 10.40 11.37 -2.07
C TYR A 46 9.63 12.02 -0.92
N ILE A 47 10.21 12.04 0.29
CA ILE A 47 9.59 12.64 1.47
C ILE A 47 9.56 14.17 1.34
N ASP A 48 8.41 14.77 1.63
CA ASP A 48 8.27 16.21 1.79
C ASP A 48 8.70 16.63 3.20
N PRO A 49 9.79 17.41 3.37
CA PRO A 49 10.22 17.92 4.67
C PRO A 49 9.19 18.83 5.36
N ARG A 50 8.24 19.35 4.58
CA ARG A 50 7.14 20.22 5.03
C ARG A 50 5.78 19.55 4.89
N ALA A 51 5.75 18.22 4.89
CA ALA A 51 4.54 17.43 4.79
C ALA A 51 3.45 17.95 5.75
N HIS A 52 2.25 18.11 5.20
CA HIS A 52 1.07 18.49 5.96
C HIS A 52 0.52 17.27 6.73
N LEU A 53 0.73 17.25 8.04
CA LEU A 53 0.44 16.07 8.89
C LEU A 53 -1.05 15.97 9.32
N GLY A 54 -1.91 16.85 8.80
CA GLY A 54 -3.35 16.84 9.05
C GLY A 54 -3.82 18.07 9.82
N TYR A 55 -5.14 18.32 9.78
CA TYR A 55 -5.75 19.53 10.31
C TYR A 55 -5.46 19.73 11.80
N GLU A 56 -5.57 18.69 12.63
CA GLU A 56 -5.35 18.82 14.07
C GLU A 56 -3.90 19.17 14.42
N PHE A 57 -2.94 18.58 13.72
CA PHE A 57 -1.52 18.87 13.90
C PHE A 57 -1.21 20.32 13.54
N GLU A 58 -1.71 20.79 12.38
CA GLU A 58 -1.47 22.17 11.94
C GLU A 58 -2.21 23.18 12.83
N LYS A 59 -3.43 22.85 13.29
CA LYS A 59 -4.16 23.67 14.26
C LYS A 59 -3.39 23.79 15.58
N MET A 60 -2.84 22.69 16.10
CA MET A 60 -2.01 22.71 17.30
C MET A 60 -0.75 23.55 17.10
N CYS A 61 -0.08 23.41 15.95
CA CYS A 61 1.07 24.24 15.60
C CYS A 61 0.71 25.72 15.47
N PHE A 62 -0.51 26.06 15.07
CA PHE A 62 -0.96 27.44 14.96
C PHE A 62 -1.38 28.04 16.31
N SER A 63 -2.15 27.30 17.11
CA SER A 63 -2.73 27.79 18.37
C SER A 63 -1.76 27.76 19.56
N SER A 64 -0.65 27.02 19.45
CA SER A 64 0.34 26.91 20.51
C SER A 64 1.40 28.01 20.46
N ASN A 65 1.74 28.57 21.61
CA ASN A 65 2.88 29.49 21.81
C ASN A 65 4.25 28.76 21.77
N VAL A 66 4.31 27.58 21.16
CA VAL A 66 5.54 26.81 21.02
C VAL A 66 6.47 27.50 20.02
N PRO A 67 7.79 27.60 20.29
CA PRO A 67 8.76 28.15 19.35
C PRO A 67 8.73 27.41 18.01
N GLN A 68 8.96 28.14 16.91
CA GLN A 68 8.92 27.58 15.56
C GLN A 68 9.93 26.43 15.36
N GLU A 69 11.07 26.49 16.03
CA GLU A 69 12.09 25.44 15.99
C GLU A 69 11.58 24.12 16.60
N GLN A 70 10.88 24.18 17.73
CA GLN A 70 10.28 23.01 18.37
C GLN A 70 9.16 22.42 17.50
N LYS A 71 8.37 23.27 16.84
CA LYS A 71 7.35 22.83 15.85
C LYS A 71 8.00 22.11 14.67
N ARG A 72 9.12 22.63 14.15
CA ARG A 72 9.90 21.98 13.08
C ARG A 72 10.44 20.63 13.54
N TYR A 73 11.08 20.59 14.70
CA TYR A 73 11.62 19.35 15.28
C TYR A 73 10.52 18.29 15.51
N LEU A 74 9.36 18.70 16.01
CA LEU A 74 8.22 17.80 16.17
C LEU A 74 7.74 17.24 14.83
N ARG A 75 7.62 18.10 13.80
CA ARG A 75 7.23 17.69 12.45
C ARG A 75 8.23 16.69 11.87
N GLU A 76 9.52 16.98 11.95
CA GLU A 76 10.59 16.07 11.50
C GLU A 76 10.50 14.70 12.19
N ARG A 77 10.24 14.67 13.50
CA ARG A 77 10.04 13.42 14.24
C ARG A 77 8.79 12.65 13.80
N CYS A 78 7.68 13.36 13.54
CA CYS A 78 6.46 12.74 13.04
C CYS A 78 6.67 12.15 11.64
N ILE A 79 7.32 12.89 10.74
CA ILE A 79 7.69 12.40 9.41
C ILE A 79 8.56 11.15 9.55
N ALA A 80 9.63 11.21 10.35
CA ALA A 80 10.51 10.07 10.57
C ALA A 80 9.77 8.85 11.15
N CYS A 81 8.81 9.06 12.05
CA CYS A 81 7.95 8.01 12.59
C CYS A 81 7.08 7.35 11.50
N VAL A 82 6.42 8.16 10.67
CA VAL A 82 5.57 7.67 9.57
C VAL A 82 6.40 6.93 8.51
N THR A 83 7.60 7.42 8.18
CA THR A 83 8.53 6.74 7.27
C THR A 83 8.95 5.38 7.82
N ARG A 84 9.32 5.31 9.11
CA ARG A 84 9.68 4.05 9.77
C ARG A 84 8.50 3.07 9.76
N LEU A 85 7.32 3.54 10.14
CA LEU A 85 6.10 2.74 10.13
C LEU A 85 5.80 2.20 8.73
N SER A 86 5.92 3.03 7.70
CA SER A 86 5.68 2.61 6.31
C SER A 86 6.66 1.50 5.88
N ASN A 87 7.94 1.61 6.27
CA ASN A 87 8.95 0.61 5.98
C ASN A 87 8.71 -0.71 6.75
N GLU A 88 8.31 -0.64 8.03
CA GLU A 88 7.96 -1.82 8.83
C GLU A 88 6.69 -2.52 8.34
N LEU A 89 5.71 -1.77 7.84
CA LEU A 89 4.52 -2.35 7.22
C LEU A 89 4.88 -3.00 5.89
N ARG A 90 5.75 -2.37 5.09
CA ARG A 90 6.24 -2.93 3.84
C ARG A 90 7.04 -4.21 4.05
N SER A 91 7.86 -4.30 5.10
CA SER A 91 8.63 -5.53 5.38
C SER A 91 7.75 -6.73 5.78
N ARG A 92 6.46 -6.51 6.07
CA ARG A 92 5.49 -7.59 6.31
C ARG A 92 4.81 -8.08 5.03
N LEU A 93 5.04 -7.43 3.89
CA LEU A 93 4.57 -7.94 2.61
C LEU A 93 5.42 -9.16 2.21
N PRO A 94 4.79 -10.26 1.81
CA PRO A 94 5.52 -11.42 1.29
C PRO A 94 6.13 -11.09 -0.08
N GLU A 95 7.23 -11.75 -0.46
CA GLU A 95 7.90 -11.46 -1.75
C GLU A 95 6.98 -11.66 -2.96
N ASN A 96 6.09 -12.65 -2.88
CA ASN A 96 5.10 -12.96 -3.88
C ASN A 96 3.81 -12.12 -3.78
N PHE A 97 3.80 -11.00 -3.03
CA PHE A 97 2.58 -10.20 -2.84
C PHE A 97 1.95 -9.74 -4.15
N LYS A 98 2.75 -9.47 -5.20
CA LYS A 98 2.24 -9.11 -6.53
C LYS A 98 1.42 -10.24 -7.15
N ILE A 99 1.86 -11.47 -6.98
CA ILE A 99 1.21 -12.68 -7.49
C ILE A 99 -0.06 -12.96 -6.66
N LEU A 100 0.06 -12.89 -5.33
CA LEU A 100 -1.08 -13.05 -4.43
C LEU A 100 -2.15 -11.99 -4.66
N LYS A 101 -1.76 -10.78 -5.05
CA LYS A 101 -2.71 -9.73 -5.46
C LYS A 101 -3.48 -10.14 -6.71
N LYS A 102 -2.83 -10.78 -7.69
CA LYS A 102 -3.54 -11.29 -8.89
C LYS A 102 -4.50 -12.44 -8.56
N MET A 103 -4.29 -13.19 -7.49
CA MET A 103 -5.27 -14.19 -7.06
C MET A 103 -6.62 -13.59 -6.66
N SER A 104 -6.69 -12.28 -6.37
CA SER A 104 -7.98 -11.61 -6.16
C SER A 104 -8.85 -11.56 -7.42
N LEU A 105 -8.28 -11.79 -8.62
CA LEU A 105 -9.05 -11.90 -9.86
C LEU A 105 -10.05 -13.08 -9.84
N PHE A 106 -9.78 -14.10 -9.02
CA PHE A 106 -10.69 -15.22 -8.82
C PHE A 106 -11.67 -15.02 -7.66
N ALA A 107 -11.69 -13.84 -7.03
CA ALA A 107 -12.72 -13.51 -6.06
C ALA A 107 -14.09 -13.46 -6.74
N VAL A 108 -15.15 -13.79 -5.99
CA VAL A 108 -16.52 -13.86 -6.54
C VAL A 108 -16.93 -12.53 -7.16
N ASP A 109 -16.63 -11.41 -6.49
CA ASP A 109 -16.98 -10.08 -6.97
C ASP A 109 -16.26 -9.70 -8.29
N GLU A 110 -15.01 -10.12 -8.47
CA GLU A 110 -14.24 -9.85 -9.68
C GLU A 110 -14.66 -10.78 -10.84
N CYS A 111 -15.02 -12.04 -10.54
CA CYS A 111 -15.54 -12.98 -11.55
C CYS A 111 -16.88 -12.53 -12.16
N LEU A 112 -17.69 -11.80 -11.38
CA LEU A 112 -19.01 -11.31 -11.79
C LEU A 112 -18.95 -9.96 -12.54
N ARG A 113 -17.78 -9.33 -12.65
CA ARG A 113 -17.64 -8.07 -13.40
C ARG A 113 -17.84 -8.28 -14.90
N VAL A 114 -18.47 -7.28 -15.52
CA VAL A 114 -18.72 -7.24 -16.98
C VAL A 114 -17.41 -7.14 -17.75
N VAL A 115 -16.44 -6.38 -17.24
CA VAL A 115 -15.09 -6.26 -17.78
C VAL A 115 -14.17 -7.06 -16.88
N LYS A 116 -13.57 -8.12 -17.43
CA LYS A 116 -12.62 -8.97 -16.72
C LYS A 116 -11.20 -8.50 -17.02
N GLU A 117 -10.35 -8.45 -15.99
CA GLU A 117 -8.91 -8.27 -16.21
C GLU A 117 -8.32 -9.55 -16.79
N PRO A 118 -7.32 -9.44 -17.70
CA PRO A 118 -6.69 -10.61 -18.32
C PRO A 118 -5.95 -11.45 -17.26
N ILE A 119 -6.12 -12.78 -17.35
CA ILE A 119 -5.50 -13.73 -16.42
C ILE A 119 -4.23 -14.39 -16.96
N VAL A 120 -3.75 -13.93 -18.13
CA VAL A 120 -2.54 -14.41 -18.83
C VAL A 120 -1.36 -14.57 -17.89
N GLU A 121 -1.03 -13.52 -17.13
CA GLU A 121 0.13 -13.53 -16.23
C GLU A 121 0.00 -14.55 -15.07
N ILE A 122 -1.23 -14.92 -14.68
CA ILE A 122 -1.45 -15.98 -13.68
C ILE A 122 -1.31 -17.35 -14.35
N ALA A 123 -1.87 -17.52 -15.54
CA ALA A 123 -1.81 -18.79 -16.27
C ALA A 123 -0.37 -19.18 -16.59
N GLU A 124 0.48 -18.21 -16.98
CA GLU A 124 1.92 -18.40 -17.13
C GLU A 124 2.58 -18.88 -15.82
N LEU A 125 2.23 -18.26 -14.69
CA LEU A 125 2.76 -18.63 -13.36
C LEU A 125 2.31 -20.00 -12.89
N LEU A 126 1.15 -20.47 -13.33
CA LEU A 126 0.63 -21.81 -13.04
C LEU A 126 1.18 -22.88 -14.00
N GLY A 127 1.98 -22.48 -14.99
CA GLY A 127 2.65 -23.39 -15.93
C GLY A 127 1.76 -23.87 -17.08
N TYR A 128 0.75 -23.09 -17.47
CA TYR A 128 -0.03 -23.39 -18.68
C TYR A 128 0.76 -23.08 -19.94
N ASP A 129 0.53 -23.88 -20.99
CA ASP A 129 1.18 -23.68 -22.28
C ASP A 129 0.63 -22.43 -23.00
N PRO A 130 1.44 -21.73 -23.82
CA PRO A 130 0.98 -20.54 -24.56
C PRO A 130 -0.26 -20.78 -25.41
N GLU A 131 -0.41 -21.98 -25.99
CA GLU A 131 -1.61 -22.37 -26.75
C GLU A 131 -2.87 -22.50 -25.89
N GLN A 132 -2.72 -22.89 -24.63
CA GLN A 132 -3.85 -22.96 -23.68
C GLN A 132 -4.23 -21.57 -23.20
N ILE A 133 -3.26 -20.69 -23.02
CA ILE A 133 -3.47 -19.30 -22.61
C ILE A 133 -4.20 -18.52 -23.71
N ASP A 134 -3.82 -18.69 -24.98
CA ASP A 134 -4.45 -18.05 -26.13
C ASP A 134 -5.94 -18.42 -26.28
N ARG A 135 -6.32 -19.64 -25.87
CA ARG A 135 -7.72 -20.10 -25.82
C ARG A 135 -8.54 -19.57 -24.65
N ILE A 136 -7.88 -19.04 -23.62
CA ILE A 136 -8.53 -18.50 -22.41
C ILE A 136 -8.72 -16.99 -22.56
N ASP A 137 -7.82 -16.31 -23.27
CA ASP A 137 -7.84 -14.86 -23.46
C ASP A 137 -8.74 -14.41 -24.63
N ASN A 138 -8.98 -15.27 -25.63
CA ASN A 138 -9.89 -15.06 -26.77
C ASN A 138 -11.22 -15.81 -26.62
#